data_AF-A0A8C0DQB7-F1
#
_entry.id   AF-A0A8C0DQB7-F1
#
_cell.length_a   1.000
_cell.length_b   1.000
_cell.length_c   1.000
_cell.angle_alpha   90.00
_cell.angle_beta   90.00
_cell.angle_gamma   90.00
#
_symmetry.space_group_name_H-M   'P 1'
#
loop_
_entity.id
_entity.type
_entity.pdbx_description
1 polymer ?
#
loop_
_entity_poly.entity_id
_entity_poly.type
_entity_poly.pdbx_seq_one_letter_code
_entity_poly.pdbx_strand_id
1 'polypeptide(L)'
;MEDTVTNAEKHFGQFCSLPAAYTRKTVRLRDKADPLVKTLIDFANPEVRAALRNFAEDLAKVQDYRQAEVKRLETKVVNPLKLYGVQIKQTQVTEIKKFKHVWNNELKQLEKLEKLRQKSHSERQTIAETSVQRASVDASRTSHQLEETVEAFQEQLNLQKIFSDFVAIEMVFHAKAVEVYSSAFQTLESYDLERDLEDFRAKMRGVYGRYDARLLTDTTLSPAVPWFLAQVKQSTIRSQRKEAASEDNSAEEDPMEDLRGQGQGLHQ
;
A
#
# COMPACT_ATOMS: atom_id res chain seq x y z
N MET A 1 10.65 -8.02 -30.04
CA MET A 1 10.37 -6.57 -29.94
C MET A 1 8.94 -6.32 -29.47
N GLU A 2 7.93 -6.93 -30.10
CA GLU A 2 6.52 -6.76 -29.68
C GLU A 2 6.27 -7.30 -28.26
N ASP A 3 6.82 -8.48 -27.93
CA ASP A 3 6.71 -9.06 -26.58
C ASP A 3 7.43 -8.21 -25.52
N THR A 4 8.60 -7.65 -25.84
CA THR A 4 9.35 -6.81 -24.91
C THR A 4 8.66 -5.47 -24.64
N VAL A 5 8.01 -4.87 -25.64
CA VAL A 5 7.18 -3.67 -25.46
C VAL A 5 5.94 -3.99 -24.62
N THR A 6 5.21 -5.06 -24.95
CA THR A 6 4.02 -5.52 -24.20
C THR A 6 4.36 -5.86 -22.74
N ASN A 7 5.52 -6.49 -22.51
CA ASN A 7 5.99 -6.81 -21.17
C ASN A 7 6.33 -5.54 -20.37
N ALA A 8 6.99 -4.56 -20.98
CA ALA A 8 7.26 -3.27 -20.35
C ALA A 8 5.96 -2.53 -20.02
N GLU A 9 4.99 -2.49 -20.93
CA GLU A 9 3.65 -1.91 -20.72
C GLU A 9 2.96 -2.47 -19.47
N LYS A 10 2.92 -3.80 -19.33
CA LYS A 10 2.33 -4.47 -18.17
C LYS A 10 2.99 -4.04 -16.86
N HIS A 11 4.33 -4.11 -16.79
CA HIS A 11 5.08 -3.79 -15.58
C HIS A 11 5.02 -2.30 -15.21
N PHE A 12 5.04 -1.40 -16.20
CA PHE A 12 4.86 0.03 -15.92
C PHE A 12 3.43 0.39 -15.50
N GLY A 13 2.41 -0.32 -16.02
CA GLY A 13 1.05 -0.23 -15.48
C GLY A 13 0.99 -0.58 -14.00
N GLN A 14 1.68 -1.66 -13.60
CA GLN A 14 1.82 -2.08 -12.19
C GLN A 14 2.63 -1.07 -11.35
N PHE A 15 3.72 -0.50 -11.87
CA PHE A 15 4.47 0.55 -11.17
C PHE A 15 3.66 1.84 -10.99
N CYS A 16 2.67 2.13 -11.83
CA CYS A 16 1.75 3.24 -11.61
C CYS A 16 0.67 2.92 -10.55
N SER A 17 0.17 1.68 -10.52
CA SER A 17 -0.98 1.30 -9.69
C SER A 17 -0.60 0.84 -8.28
N LEU A 18 0.43 0.01 -8.13
CA LEU A 18 0.79 -0.63 -6.85
C LEU A 18 1.31 0.36 -5.79
N PRO A 19 2.25 1.28 -6.06
CA PRO A 19 2.70 2.26 -5.05
C PRO A 19 1.57 3.22 -4.64
N ALA A 20 0.67 3.54 -5.57
CA ALA A 20 -0.51 4.35 -5.29
C ALA A 20 -1.51 3.59 -4.39
N ALA A 21 -1.73 2.29 -4.64
CA ALA A 21 -2.57 1.43 -3.81
C ALA A 21 -1.97 1.21 -2.42
N TYR A 22 -0.66 0.97 -2.34
CA TYR A 22 0.10 0.90 -1.09
C TYR A 22 -0.09 2.16 -0.25
N THR A 23 0.19 3.34 -0.83
CA THR A 23 0.04 4.63 -0.14
C THR A 23 -1.40 4.87 0.36
N ARG A 24 -2.43 4.47 -0.43
CA ARG A 24 -3.84 4.49 0.02
C ARG A 24 -4.13 3.54 1.17
N LYS A 25 -3.49 2.36 1.23
CA LYS A 25 -3.61 1.45 2.39
C LYS A 25 -2.94 2.05 3.63
N THR A 26 -1.80 2.72 3.50
CA THR A 26 -1.14 3.46 4.59
C THR A 26 -2.02 4.60 5.15
N VAL A 27 -2.70 5.35 4.28
CA VAL A 27 -3.73 6.33 4.67
C VAL A 27 -4.85 5.68 5.47
N ARG A 28 -5.45 4.59 4.97
CA ARG A 28 -6.52 3.88 5.68
C ARG A 28 -6.08 3.33 7.05
N LEU A 29 -4.83 2.88 7.18
CA LEU A 29 -4.27 2.44 8.46
C LEU A 29 -4.16 3.59 9.46
N ARG A 30 -3.70 4.76 9.01
CA ARG A 30 -3.68 5.99 9.83
C ARG A 30 -5.09 6.37 10.29
N ASP A 31 -6.05 6.45 9.37
CA ASP A 31 -7.43 6.89 9.65
C ASP A 31 -8.17 5.93 10.62
N LYS A 32 -7.76 4.66 10.71
CA LYS A 32 -8.29 3.71 11.68
C LYS A 32 -7.66 3.84 13.08
N ALA A 33 -6.54 4.53 13.22
CA ALA A 33 -5.96 4.82 14.53
C ALA A 33 -6.66 6.00 15.23
N ASP A 34 -7.24 6.96 14.52
CA ASP A 34 -8.01 8.07 15.12
C ASP A 34 -9.16 7.62 16.04
N PRO A 35 -10.09 6.72 15.63
CA PRO A 35 -11.12 6.22 16.54
C PRO A 35 -10.54 5.37 17.67
N LEU A 36 -9.43 4.66 17.45
CA LEU A 36 -8.75 3.88 18.50
C LEU A 36 -8.14 4.79 19.58
N VAL A 37 -7.39 5.83 19.17
CA VAL A 37 -6.87 6.88 20.07
C VAL A 37 -8.02 7.52 20.85
N LYS A 38 -9.12 7.87 20.17
CA LYS A 38 -10.30 8.41 20.83
C LYS A 38 -10.88 7.44 21.87
N THR A 39 -11.10 6.16 21.53
CA THR A 39 -11.62 5.17 22.48
C THR A 39 -10.68 4.95 23.67
N LEU A 40 -9.35 5.00 23.47
CA LEU A 40 -8.38 4.91 24.56
C LEU A 40 -8.46 6.13 25.51
N ILE A 41 -8.64 7.34 24.97
CA ILE A 41 -8.82 8.57 25.76
C ILE A 41 -10.18 8.58 26.47
N ASP A 42 -11.26 8.20 25.79
CA ASP A 42 -12.62 8.15 26.35
C ASP A 42 -12.76 7.05 27.43
N PHE A 43 -12.01 5.93 27.32
CA PHE A 43 -11.95 4.89 28.35
C PHE A 43 -11.01 5.24 29.51
N ALA A 44 -10.05 6.16 29.33
CA ALA A 44 -9.18 6.67 30.38
C ALA A 44 -9.96 7.60 31.35
N ASN A 45 -10.86 6.99 32.11
CA ASN A 45 -11.59 7.61 33.22
C ASN A 45 -10.61 8.21 34.26
N PRO A 46 -11.08 9.09 35.19
CA PRO A 46 -10.27 9.63 36.31
C PRO A 46 -9.71 8.59 37.30
N GLU A 47 -9.94 7.31 37.02
CA GLU A 47 -9.69 6.12 37.82
C GLU A 47 -8.86 5.08 37.03
N VAL A 48 -8.65 5.29 35.72
CA VAL A 48 -7.80 4.48 34.84
C VAL A 48 -6.70 5.39 34.29
N ARG A 49 -5.49 5.19 34.83
CA ARG A 49 -4.27 6.03 34.81
C ARG A 49 -3.98 6.84 33.55
N ALA A 50 -3.24 7.92 33.82
CA ALA A 50 -2.48 8.70 32.85
C ALA A 50 -1.68 7.86 31.84
N ALA A 51 -1.17 6.67 32.16
CA ALA A 51 -0.40 5.87 31.19
C ALA A 51 -1.20 5.42 29.97
N LEU A 52 -2.50 5.12 30.10
CA LEU A 52 -3.32 4.76 28.94
C LEU A 52 -3.57 5.99 28.05
N ARG A 53 -3.72 7.16 28.67
CA ARG A 53 -3.79 8.44 27.98
C ARG A 53 -2.46 8.77 27.27
N ASN A 54 -1.33 8.63 27.96
CA ASN A 54 0.01 8.82 27.40
C ASN A 54 0.24 7.87 26.21
N PHE A 55 -0.18 6.60 26.33
CA PHE A 55 -0.13 5.63 25.24
C PHE A 55 -0.99 6.05 24.03
N ALA A 56 -2.18 6.62 24.27
CA ALA A 56 -3.02 7.16 23.21
C ALA A 56 -2.38 8.38 22.52
N GLU A 57 -1.73 9.26 23.30
CA GLU A 57 -0.97 10.42 22.81
C GLU A 57 0.27 9.99 22.00
N ASP A 58 1.03 8.98 22.44
CA ASP A 58 2.12 8.36 21.68
C ASP A 58 1.62 7.65 20.40
N LEU A 59 0.47 6.96 20.46
CA LEU A 59 -0.15 6.32 19.29
C LEU A 59 -0.58 7.36 18.25
N ALA A 60 -1.13 8.51 18.68
CA ALA A 60 -1.45 9.64 17.82
C ALA A 60 -0.19 10.23 17.16
N LYS A 61 0.88 10.42 17.92
CA LYS A 61 2.19 10.89 17.43
C LYS A 61 2.79 9.96 16.36
N VAL A 62 2.57 8.64 16.45
CA VAL A 62 2.93 7.72 15.35
C VAL A 62 2.10 7.97 14.09
N GLN A 63 0.84 8.39 14.21
CA GLN A 63 0.00 8.74 13.06
C GLN A 63 0.44 10.03 12.37
N ASP A 64 0.95 11.01 13.13
CA ASP A 64 1.56 12.22 12.54
C ASP A 64 2.79 11.87 11.69
N TYR A 65 3.64 10.97 12.18
CA TYR A 65 4.75 10.44 11.38
C TYR A 65 4.27 9.67 10.15
N ARG A 66 3.19 8.89 10.26
CA ARG A 66 2.55 8.19 9.14
C ARG A 66 1.92 9.16 8.12
N GLN A 67 1.38 10.29 8.55
CA GLN A 67 0.92 11.35 7.64
C GLN A 67 2.10 12.00 6.91
N ALA A 68 3.23 12.20 7.58
CA ALA A 68 4.46 12.70 6.93
C ALA A 68 5.04 11.69 5.93
N GLU A 69 5.01 10.40 6.26
CA GLU A 69 5.34 9.27 5.36
C GLU A 69 4.47 9.29 4.10
N VAL A 70 3.13 9.22 4.25
CA VAL A 70 2.16 9.28 3.13
C VAL A 70 2.46 10.45 2.20
N LYS A 71 2.61 11.66 2.75
CA LYS A 71 2.85 12.87 1.94
C LYS A 71 4.16 12.78 1.14
N ARG A 72 5.18 12.12 1.71
CA ARG A 72 6.46 11.88 1.01
C ARG A 72 6.34 10.79 -0.05
N LEU A 73 5.63 9.69 0.23
CA LEU A 73 5.33 8.64 -0.76
C LEU A 73 4.55 9.19 -1.95
N GLU A 74 3.52 10.00 -1.71
CA GLU A 74 2.76 10.70 -2.76
C GLU A 74 3.68 11.58 -3.60
N THR A 75 4.49 12.42 -2.96
CA THR A 75 5.33 13.43 -3.65
C THR A 75 6.51 12.81 -4.42
N LYS A 76 7.20 11.80 -3.84
CA LYS A 76 8.46 11.26 -4.37
C LYS A 76 8.32 9.93 -5.10
N VAL A 77 7.21 9.21 -4.93
CA VAL A 77 7.01 7.89 -5.53
C VAL A 77 5.80 7.89 -6.46
N VAL A 78 4.61 8.21 -5.93
CA VAL A 78 3.36 8.12 -6.70
C VAL A 78 3.31 9.17 -7.82
N ASN A 79 3.60 10.44 -7.52
CA ASN A 79 3.50 11.52 -8.51
C ASN A 79 4.51 11.38 -9.67
N PRO A 80 5.81 11.06 -9.45
CA PRO A 80 6.74 10.79 -10.54
C PRO A 80 6.30 9.62 -11.43
N LEU A 81 5.87 8.50 -10.84
CA LEU A 81 5.40 7.33 -11.60
C LEU A 81 4.12 7.64 -12.37
N LYS A 82 3.21 8.45 -11.82
CA LYS A 82 1.98 8.90 -12.49
C LYS A 82 2.27 9.82 -13.68
N LEU A 83 3.16 10.79 -13.54
CA LEU A 83 3.58 11.69 -14.62
C LEU A 83 4.25 10.90 -15.75
N TYR A 84 5.17 10.00 -15.39
CA TYR A 84 5.81 9.07 -16.31
C TYR A 84 4.79 8.20 -17.06
N GLY A 85 3.79 7.63 -16.37
CA GLY A 85 2.74 6.82 -16.99
C GLY A 85 1.91 7.56 -18.05
N VAL A 86 1.82 8.89 -18.01
CA VAL A 86 1.23 9.71 -19.09
C VAL A 86 2.17 9.81 -20.28
N GLN A 87 3.46 10.06 -20.04
CA GLN A 87 4.49 10.14 -21.07
C GLN A 87 4.69 8.79 -21.80
N ILE A 88 4.69 7.64 -21.09
CA ILE A 88 4.75 6.30 -21.71
C ILE A 88 3.67 6.18 -22.79
N LYS A 89 2.41 6.46 -22.40
CA LYS A 89 1.25 6.33 -23.27
C LYS A 89 1.37 7.23 -24.49
N GLN A 90 1.88 8.44 -24.32
CA GLN A 90 2.12 9.35 -25.44
C GLN A 90 3.16 8.79 -26.42
N THR A 91 4.33 8.36 -25.91
CA THR A 91 5.43 7.81 -26.73
C THR A 91 5.02 6.51 -27.45
N GLN A 92 4.26 5.63 -26.80
CA GLN A 92 3.71 4.42 -27.40
C GLN A 92 2.68 4.72 -28.49
N VAL A 93 1.76 5.66 -28.22
CA VAL A 93 0.70 6.01 -29.17
C VAL A 93 1.24 6.74 -30.40
N THR A 94 2.33 7.50 -30.29
CA THR A 94 2.88 8.31 -31.38
C THR A 94 4.10 7.67 -32.03
N GLU A 95 5.23 7.57 -31.33
CA GLU A 95 6.51 7.19 -31.93
C GLU A 95 6.60 5.69 -32.26
N ILE A 96 6.15 4.80 -31.37
CA ILE A 96 6.14 3.35 -31.67
C ILE A 96 5.18 3.03 -32.83
N LYS A 97 4.04 3.71 -32.94
CA LYS A 97 3.11 3.52 -34.08
C LYS A 97 3.70 4.04 -35.39
N LYS A 98 4.38 5.20 -35.39
CA LYS A 98 5.10 5.72 -36.57
C LYS A 98 6.20 4.75 -37.01
N PHE A 99 7.05 4.31 -36.08
CA PHE A 99 8.12 3.33 -36.34
C PHE A 99 7.55 2.05 -36.94
N LYS A 100 6.53 1.44 -36.30
CA LYS A 100 5.84 0.25 -36.85
C LYS A 100 5.27 0.49 -38.24
N HIS A 101 4.73 1.67 -38.55
CA HIS A 101 4.20 1.96 -39.89
C HIS A 101 5.31 2.01 -40.96
N VAL A 102 6.41 2.72 -40.67
CA VAL A 102 7.55 2.85 -41.60
C VAL A 102 8.26 1.51 -41.80
N TRP A 103 8.50 0.76 -40.73
CA TRP A 103 9.10 -0.58 -40.78
C TRP A 103 8.23 -1.57 -41.57
N ASN A 104 6.90 -1.56 -41.38
CA ASN A 104 5.98 -2.36 -42.20
C ASN A 104 5.96 -1.94 -43.69
N ASN A 105 6.29 -0.68 -44.02
CA ASN A 105 6.47 -0.26 -45.40
C ASN A 105 7.80 -0.78 -45.98
N GLU A 106 8.90 -0.68 -45.24
CA GLU A 106 10.21 -1.24 -45.62
C GLU A 106 10.09 -2.74 -45.94
N LEU A 107 9.51 -3.54 -45.03
CA LEU A 107 9.26 -4.97 -45.22
C LEU A 107 8.47 -5.25 -46.52
N LYS A 108 7.43 -4.45 -46.79
CA LYS A 108 6.63 -4.56 -48.03
C LYS A 108 7.40 -4.17 -49.29
N GLN A 109 8.40 -3.29 -49.23
CA GLN A 109 9.24 -3.01 -50.40
C GLN A 109 10.27 -4.12 -50.61
N LEU A 110 10.86 -4.66 -49.54
CA LEU A 110 11.78 -5.80 -49.59
C LEU A 110 11.11 -7.02 -50.22
N GLU A 111 9.90 -7.39 -49.77
CA GLU A 111 9.12 -8.47 -50.37
C GLU A 111 8.85 -8.28 -51.88
N LYS A 112 8.58 -7.05 -52.32
CA LYS A 112 8.33 -6.75 -53.74
C LYS A 112 9.60 -6.91 -54.56
N LEU A 113 10.74 -6.46 -54.04
CA LEU A 113 12.04 -6.60 -54.68
C LEU A 113 12.42 -8.09 -54.82
N GLU A 114 12.22 -8.88 -53.77
CA GLU A 114 12.44 -10.34 -53.77
C GLU A 114 11.61 -11.02 -54.87
N LYS A 115 10.30 -10.71 -54.93
CA LYS A 115 9.36 -11.22 -55.95
C LYS A 115 9.69 -10.75 -57.38
N LEU A 116 10.42 -9.65 -57.56
CA LEU A 116 10.88 -9.16 -58.86
C LEU A 116 12.20 -9.83 -59.29
N ARG A 117 13.14 -10.04 -58.36
CA ARG A 117 14.40 -10.77 -58.61
C ARG A 117 14.13 -12.18 -59.12
N GLN A 118 13.16 -12.88 -58.54
CA GLN A 118 12.73 -14.22 -58.97
C GLN A 118 12.10 -14.27 -60.39
N LYS A 119 11.78 -13.12 -61.00
CA LYS A 119 11.10 -13.02 -62.31
C LYS A 119 11.93 -12.37 -63.43
N SER A 120 13.23 -12.21 -63.20
CA SER A 120 14.24 -11.77 -64.18
C SER A 120 13.82 -10.57 -65.07
N HIS A 121 13.61 -9.38 -64.47
CA HIS A 121 13.23 -8.18 -65.22
C HIS A 121 14.06 -6.95 -64.79
N SER A 122 15.21 -6.76 -65.45
CA SER A 122 16.31 -5.87 -65.04
C SER A 122 15.90 -4.42 -64.74
N GLU A 123 15.16 -3.76 -65.62
CA GLU A 123 14.86 -2.32 -65.46
C GLU A 123 13.89 -2.07 -64.29
N ARG A 124 12.86 -2.92 -64.14
CA ARG A 124 11.93 -2.85 -63.00
C ARG A 124 12.60 -3.17 -61.66
N GLN A 125 13.70 -3.93 -61.67
CA GLN A 125 14.48 -4.22 -60.48
C GLN A 125 15.17 -2.96 -59.93
N THR A 126 15.80 -2.14 -60.79
CA THR A 126 16.50 -0.90 -60.34
C THR A 126 15.58 0.10 -59.66
N ILE A 127 14.33 0.22 -60.14
CA ILE A 127 13.29 1.09 -59.56
C ILE A 127 12.85 0.55 -58.18
N ALA A 128 12.72 -0.77 -58.04
CA ALA A 128 12.39 -1.41 -56.77
C ALA A 128 13.55 -1.35 -55.75
N GLU A 129 14.80 -1.47 -56.19
CA GLU A 129 15.98 -1.27 -55.33
C GLU A 129 16.03 0.16 -54.80
N THR A 130 15.78 1.15 -55.65
CA THR A 130 15.68 2.56 -55.23
C THR A 130 14.56 2.80 -54.20
N SER A 131 13.42 2.11 -54.33
CA SER A 131 12.30 2.25 -53.37
C SER A 131 12.57 1.56 -52.02
N VAL A 132 13.30 0.44 -52.03
CA VAL A 132 13.83 -0.21 -50.82
C VAL A 132 14.84 0.70 -50.12
N GLN A 133 15.81 1.27 -50.87
CA GLN A 133 16.80 2.21 -50.31
C GLN A 133 16.12 3.36 -49.55
N ARG A 134 15.09 3.97 -50.15
CA ARG A 134 14.34 5.06 -49.51
C ARG A 134 13.62 4.60 -48.24
N ALA A 135 12.89 3.48 -48.31
CA ALA A 135 12.16 2.96 -47.17
C ALA A 135 13.09 2.58 -46.01
N SER A 136 14.30 2.08 -46.30
CA SER A 136 15.31 1.73 -45.30
C SER A 136 15.96 2.96 -44.66
N VAL A 137 16.17 4.05 -45.40
CA VAL A 137 16.60 5.34 -44.85
C VAL A 137 15.51 5.92 -43.92
N ASP A 138 14.24 5.86 -44.32
CA ASP A 138 13.12 6.31 -43.48
C ASP A 138 12.99 5.45 -42.20
N ALA A 139 13.16 4.13 -42.29
CA ALA A 139 13.15 3.21 -41.16
C ALA A 139 14.33 3.47 -40.21
N SER A 140 15.54 3.63 -40.74
CA SER A 140 16.74 3.97 -39.95
C SER A 140 16.57 5.29 -39.20
N ARG A 141 16.04 6.32 -39.86
CA ARG A 141 15.76 7.62 -39.22
C ARG A 141 14.73 7.50 -38.09
N THR A 142 13.66 6.74 -38.30
CA THR A 142 12.62 6.56 -37.26
C THR A 142 13.05 5.63 -36.13
N SER A 143 13.98 4.69 -36.38
CA SER A 143 14.65 3.92 -35.31
C SER A 143 15.45 4.85 -34.40
N HIS A 144 16.29 5.70 -34.99
CA HIS A 144 17.17 6.57 -34.20
C HIS A 144 16.38 7.63 -33.40
N GLN A 145 15.31 8.20 -33.99
CA GLN A 145 14.38 9.07 -33.26
C GLN A 145 13.67 8.36 -32.09
N LEU A 146 13.37 7.06 -32.24
CA LEU A 146 12.79 6.26 -31.16
C LEU A 146 13.82 5.98 -30.06
N GLU A 147 15.09 5.72 -30.42
CA GLU A 147 16.21 5.55 -29.48
C GLU A 147 16.45 6.83 -28.66
N GLU A 148 16.62 7.99 -29.30
CA GLU A 148 16.77 9.29 -28.64
C GLU A 148 15.60 9.58 -27.68
N THR A 149 14.37 9.27 -28.11
CA THR A 149 13.17 9.44 -27.28
C THR A 149 13.19 8.50 -26.08
N VAL A 150 13.60 7.24 -26.24
CA VAL A 150 13.67 6.26 -25.14
C VAL A 150 14.81 6.56 -24.18
N GLU A 151 15.95 7.06 -24.66
CA GLU A 151 17.09 7.45 -23.83
C GLU A 151 16.75 8.66 -22.95
N ALA A 152 16.29 9.76 -23.55
CA ALA A 152 15.82 10.94 -22.81
C ALA A 152 14.69 10.61 -21.81
N PHE A 153 13.89 9.58 -22.11
CA PHE A 153 12.82 9.09 -21.25
C PHE A 153 13.32 8.26 -20.07
N GLN A 154 14.38 7.46 -20.25
CA GLN A 154 15.07 6.77 -19.16
C GLN A 154 15.84 7.74 -18.25
N GLU A 155 16.44 8.79 -18.81
CA GLU A 155 17.09 9.85 -18.02
C GLU A 155 16.09 10.62 -17.14
N GLN A 156 14.90 10.94 -17.66
CA GLN A 156 13.82 11.54 -16.85
C GLN A 156 13.29 10.58 -15.78
N LEU A 157 13.20 9.29 -16.08
CA LEU A 157 12.75 8.25 -15.15
C LEU A 157 13.93 7.56 -14.45
N ASN A 158 14.49 8.24 -13.46
CA ASN A 158 15.42 7.59 -12.55
C ASN A 158 14.66 6.67 -11.55
N LEU A 159 14.28 5.46 -11.99
CA LEU A 159 13.63 4.43 -11.15
C LEU A 159 14.46 4.10 -9.91
N GLN A 160 15.79 4.02 -10.06
CA GLN A 160 16.70 3.79 -8.96
C GLN A 160 16.50 4.86 -7.88
N LYS A 161 16.38 6.13 -8.25
CA LYS A 161 16.09 7.22 -7.34
C LYS A 161 14.70 7.10 -6.71
N ILE A 162 13.67 6.78 -7.50
CA ILE A 162 12.28 6.62 -7.00
C ILE A 162 12.20 5.53 -5.92
N PHE A 163 12.78 4.35 -6.18
CA PHE A 163 12.80 3.25 -5.21
C PHE A 163 13.77 3.49 -4.04
N SER A 164 14.87 4.23 -4.25
CA SER A 164 15.73 4.69 -3.15
C SER A 164 15.02 5.69 -2.24
N ASP A 165 14.25 6.63 -2.82
CA ASP A 165 13.39 7.55 -2.07
C ASP A 165 12.30 6.79 -1.30
N PHE A 166 11.66 5.77 -1.90
CA PHE A 166 10.70 4.88 -1.21
C PHE A 166 11.32 4.23 0.03
N VAL A 167 12.45 3.52 -0.12
CA VAL A 167 13.14 2.85 0.99
C VAL A 167 13.55 3.86 2.08
N ALA A 168 14.08 5.02 1.70
CA ALA A 168 14.48 6.06 2.65
C ALA A 168 13.27 6.64 3.44
N ILE A 169 12.10 6.75 2.81
CA ILE A 169 10.88 7.23 3.48
C ILE A 169 10.40 6.21 4.53
N GLU A 170 10.29 4.94 4.15
CA GLU A 170 9.90 3.83 5.03
C GLU A 170 10.88 3.68 6.21
N MET A 171 12.20 3.75 5.96
CA MET A 171 13.22 3.71 7.02
C MET A 171 13.06 4.85 8.03
N VAL A 172 12.78 6.08 7.56
CA VAL A 172 12.57 7.23 8.45
C VAL A 172 11.29 7.09 9.26
N PHE A 173 10.21 6.56 8.67
CA PHE A 173 8.98 6.28 9.40
C PHE A 173 9.21 5.19 10.45
N HIS A 174 9.76 4.04 10.08
CA HIS A 174 9.99 2.91 10.99
C HIS A 174 10.93 3.29 12.13
N ALA A 175 12.01 4.04 11.87
CA ALA A 175 12.89 4.53 12.94
C ALA A 175 12.13 5.39 13.97
N LYS A 176 11.25 6.30 13.51
CA LYS A 176 10.43 7.14 14.40
C LYS A 176 9.31 6.36 15.10
N ALA A 177 8.72 5.36 14.43
CA ALA A 177 7.75 4.47 15.05
C ALA A 177 8.39 3.65 16.17
N VAL A 178 9.58 3.07 15.97
CA VAL A 178 10.32 2.31 17.00
C VAL A 178 10.71 3.20 18.18
N GLU A 179 11.18 4.43 17.92
CA GLU A 179 11.50 5.42 18.96
C GLU A 179 10.29 5.72 19.86
N VAL A 180 9.13 6.05 19.26
CA VAL A 180 7.91 6.33 20.02
C VAL A 180 7.36 5.09 20.71
N TYR A 181 7.25 3.95 20.02
CA TYR A 181 6.69 2.73 20.61
C TYR A 181 7.56 2.17 21.75
N SER A 182 8.89 2.41 21.73
CA SER A 182 9.77 2.03 22.85
C SER A 182 9.48 2.87 24.11
N SER A 183 9.26 4.18 23.95
CA SER A 183 8.81 5.07 25.05
C SER A 183 7.42 4.69 25.56
N ALA A 184 6.49 4.41 24.65
CA ALA A 184 5.13 4.00 24.96
C ALA A 184 5.10 2.66 25.73
N PHE A 185 5.95 1.71 25.33
CA PHE A 185 6.10 0.41 26.00
C PHE A 185 6.63 0.55 27.43
N GLN A 186 7.68 1.36 27.65
CA GLN A 186 8.20 1.67 29.00
C GLN A 186 7.15 2.36 29.88
N THR A 187 6.32 3.22 29.29
CA THR A 187 5.18 3.88 29.98
C THR A 187 4.09 2.89 30.38
N LEU A 188 3.89 1.81 29.60
CA LEU A 188 2.97 0.73 29.92
C LEU A 188 3.55 -0.32 30.88
N GLU A 189 4.88 -0.55 30.90
CA GLU A 189 5.51 -1.46 31.87
C GLU A 189 5.61 -0.85 33.28
N SER A 190 5.83 0.45 33.38
CA SER A 190 5.88 1.19 34.67
C SER A 190 4.50 1.40 35.33
N TYR A 191 3.46 0.76 34.78
CA TYR A 191 2.05 0.88 35.14
C TYR A 191 1.65 -0.02 36.32
N ASP A 192 1.70 0.48 37.55
CA ASP A 192 1.23 -0.20 38.77
C ASP A 192 -0.31 -0.39 38.82
N LEU A 193 -0.83 -1.45 38.18
CA LEU A 193 -2.28 -1.65 37.98
C LEU A 193 -3.07 -1.74 39.31
N GLU A 194 -2.50 -2.36 40.34
CA GLU A 194 -3.22 -2.53 41.61
C GLU A 194 -3.46 -1.16 42.28
N ARG A 195 -2.52 -0.21 42.18
CA ARG A 195 -2.65 1.12 42.79
C ARG A 195 -3.85 1.92 42.29
N ASP A 196 -4.18 1.86 40.99
CA ASP A 196 -5.42 2.50 40.50
C ASP A 196 -6.66 1.77 40.99
N LEU A 197 -6.63 0.43 41.00
CA LEU A 197 -7.77 -0.34 41.49
C LEU A 197 -8.00 -0.07 42.98
N GLU A 198 -6.95 0.16 43.76
CA GLU A 198 -7.03 0.64 45.13
C GLU A 198 -7.57 2.07 45.25
N ASP A 199 -7.10 3.02 44.45
CA ASP A 199 -7.58 4.41 44.44
C ASP A 199 -9.05 4.50 43.98
N PHE A 200 -9.44 3.71 42.98
CA PHE A 200 -10.83 3.51 42.57
C PHE A 200 -11.69 2.93 43.69
N ARG A 201 -11.26 1.84 44.32
CA ARG A 201 -11.96 1.24 45.48
C ARG A 201 -12.04 2.24 46.65
N ALA A 202 -11.03 3.09 46.85
CA ALA A 202 -11.04 4.14 47.87
C ALA A 202 -12.06 5.24 47.56
N LYS A 203 -12.08 5.77 46.32
CA LYS A 203 -13.08 6.73 45.84
C LYS A 203 -14.50 6.18 45.95
N MET A 204 -14.74 4.96 45.47
CA MET A 204 -16.04 4.29 45.59
C MET A 204 -16.49 4.13 47.05
N ARG A 205 -15.60 3.71 47.96
CA ARG A 205 -15.91 3.66 49.39
C ARG A 205 -16.20 5.04 49.99
N GLY A 206 -15.51 6.10 49.54
CA GLY A 206 -15.77 7.48 49.96
C GLY A 206 -17.11 8.04 49.47
N VAL A 207 -17.58 7.61 48.29
CA VAL A 207 -18.88 8.02 47.72
C VAL A 207 -20.04 7.34 48.44
N TYR A 208 -19.95 6.05 48.74
CA TYR A 208 -21.01 5.32 49.46
C TYR A 208 -20.97 5.53 50.98
N GLY A 209 -19.78 5.65 51.59
CA GLY A 209 -19.61 5.81 53.03
C GLY A 209 -20.14 7.12 53.64
N ARG A 210 -20.64 8.06 52.82
CA ARG A 210 -21.29 9.29 53.31
C ARG A 210 -22.79 9.12 53.60
N TYR A 211 -23.41 8.00 53.24
CA TYR A 211 -24.84 7.75 53.50
C TYR A 211 -25.12 7.14 54.89
N ASP A 212 -24.16 6.39 55.47
CA ASP A 212 -24.40 5.63 56.72
C ASP A 212 -24.09 6.40 58.03
N ALA A 213 -23.49 7.60 57.96
CA ALA A 213 -23.04 8.33 59.15
C ALA A 213 -24.13 9.16 59.88
N ARG A 214 -25.42 8.88 59.65
CA ARG A 214 -26.54 9.66 60.25
C ARG A 214 -27.73 8.86 60.81
N LEU A 215 -27.71 7.54 60.79
CA LEU A 215 -28.64 6.72 61.57
C LEU A 215 -27.88 5.59 62.24
N LEU A 216 -27.65 5.71 63.55
CA LEU A 216 -27.70 4.63 64.55
C LEU A 216 -27.33 5.18 65.93
N THR A 217 -28.27 5.90 66.54
CA THR A 217 -28.46 5.82 67.99
C THR A 217 -29.72 4.98 68.24
N ASP A 218 -29.55 3.96 69.06
CA ASP A 218 -30.56 3.16 69.76
C ASP A 218 -31.31 2.00 69.05
N THR A 219 -31.08 0.82 69.64
CA THR A 219 -32.08 -0.23 69.98
C THR A 219 -32.27 -1.47 69.07
N THR A 220 -31.47 -2.50 69.41
CA THR A 220 -31.76 -3.95 69.50
C THR A 220 -32.11 -4.84 68.27
N LEU A 221 -31.33 -5.94 68.19
CA LEU A 221 -31.69 -7.33 67.81
C LEU A 221 -32.18 -7.66 66.38
N SER A 222 -31.28 -8.24 65.56
CA SER A 222 -31.30 -9.68 65.18
C SER A 222 -30.24 -9.97 64.08
N PRO A 223 -29.54 -11.14 64.07
CA PRO A 223 -28.50 -11.42 63.07
C PRO A 223 -29.00 -12.25 61.88
N ALA A 224 -28.72 -11.78 60.66
CA ALA A 224 -28.77 -12.59 59.44
C ALA A 224 -27.66 -12.17 58.45
N VAL A 225 -26.91 -13.15 57.99
CA VAL A 225 -25.88 -13.11 56.91
C VAL A 225 -26.12 -14.37 56.06
N PRO A 226 -25.37 -14.67 54.97
CA PRO A 226 -24.62 -13.83 54.04
C PRO A 226 -24.91 -14.14 52.55
N TRP A 227 -24.65 -13.21 51.63
CA TRP A 227 -24.37 -13.53 50.21
C TRP A 227 -23.60 -12.39 49.52
N PHE A 228 -22.68 -12.61 48.58
CA PHE A 228 -22.10 -13.86 48.05
C PHE A 228 -20.69 -13.58 47.45
N LEU A 229 -19.79 -14.57 47.45
CA LEU A 229 -18.60 -14.61 46.57
C LEU A 229 -18.95 -15.46 45.33
N ALA A 230 -18.67 -14.98 44.12
CA ALA A 230 -18.82 -15.75 42.89
C ALA A 230 -17.52 -15.74 42.07
N GLN A 231 -17.10 -16.93 41.65
CA GLN A 231 -15.73 -17.20 41.20
C GLN A 231 -15.48 -16.89 39.72
N VAL A 232 -14.22 -16.54 39.41
CA VAL A 232 -13.63 -16.67 38.07
C VAL A 232 -13.63 -18.13 37.64
N LYS A 233 -14.09 -18.44 36.41
CA LYS A 233 -13.76 -19.67 35.68
C LYS A 233 -13.61 -19.40 34.18
N GLN A 234 -12.52 -19.88 33.59
CA GLN A 234 -12.33 -19.98 32.13
C GLN A 234 -13.01 -21.25 31.58
N SER A 235 -13.60 -21.18 30.38
CA SER A 235 -13.66 -22.33 29.45
C SER A 235 -14.09 -21.95 28.01
N THR A 236 -13.13 -22.02 27.09
CA THR A 236 -13.17 -22.64 25.75
C THR A 236 -14.53 -22.96 25.06
N ILE A 237 -14.77 -22.28 23.93
CA ILE A 237 -15.33 -22.76 22.62
C ILE A 237 -16.56 -23.69 22.62
N ARG A 238 -17.70 -23.21 22.05
CA ARG A 238 -18.32 -23.78 20.81
C ARG A 238 -19.34 -22.81 20.17
N SER A 239 -19.35 -22.77 18.83
CA SER A 239 -20.19 -21.91 17.98
C SER A 239 -21.67 -22.27 17.97
N GLN A 240 -22.56 -21.26 17.93
CA GLN A 240 -23.67 -21.26 16.96
C GLN A 240 -24.13 -19.85 16.52
N ARG A 241 -24.00 -19.65 15.21
CA ARG A 241 -24.44 -18.58 14.29
C ARG A 241 -25.92 -18.14 14.41
N LYS A 242 -26.18 -16.82 14.54
CA LYS A 242 -26.89 -16.01 13.52
C LYS A 242 -27.03 -14.51 13.86
N GLU A 243 -26.63 -13.71 12.87
CA GLU A 243 -27.28 -12.48 12.35
C GLU A 243 -27.35 -11.20 13.19
N ALA A 244 -26.38 -10.31 12.92
CA ALA A 244 -26.60 -8.86 12.83
C ALA A 244 -25.87 -8.37 11.56
N ALA A 245 -26.56 -7.63 10.69
CA ALA A 245 -25.99 -7.18 9.42
C ALA A 245 -25.17 -5.90 9.59
N SER A 246 -23.97 -5.88 9.00
CA SER A 246 -23.23 -4.66 8.67
C SER A 246 -22.75 -4.79 7.23
N GLU A 247 -23.39 -4.06 6.32
CA GLU A 247 -23.02 -4.03 4.91
C GLU A 247 -21.73 -3.21 4.74
N ASP A 248 -20.59 -3.89 4.55
CA ASP A 248 -19.37 -3.28 4.02
C ASP A 248 -19.13 -3.83 2.61
N ASN A 249 -19.58 -3.09 1.60
CA ASN A 249 -19.41 -3.46 0.19
C ASN A 249 -17.98 -3.13 -0.28
N SER A 250 -17.02 -4.00 0.04
CA SER A 250 -15.71 -4.01 -0.61
C SER A 250 -15.66 -5.09 -1.71
N ALA A 251 -16.14 -4.74 -2.90
CA ALA A 251 -15.87 -5.52 -4.11
C ALA A 251 -14.41 -5.34 -4.58
N GLU A 252 -13.94 -6.29 -5.38
CA GLU A 252 -12.58 -6.37 -5.97
C GLU A 252 -11.44 -6.80 -5.00
N GLU A 253 -11.49 -8.07 -4.57
CA GLU A 253 -10.27 -8.88 -4.50
C GLU A 253 -10.10 -9.63 -5.83
N ASP A 254 -9.00 -9.36 -6.53
CA ASP A 254 -8.62 -10.01 -7.79
C ASP A 254 -7.73 -11.23 -7.46
N PRO A 255 -8.08 -12.46 -7.88
CA PRO A 255 -7.36 -13.66 -7.46
C PRO A 255 -5.99 -13.76 -8.14
N MET A 256 -4.92 -13.68 -7.35
CA MET A 256 -3.57 -14.02 -7.79
C MET A 256 -3.49 -15.51 -8.16
N GLU A 257 -3.41 -15.83 -9.45
CA GLU A 257 -3.12 -17.19 -9.92
C GLU A 257 -1.67 -17.61 -9.57
N ASP A 258 -1.54 -18.74 -8.87
CA ASP A 258 -0.28 -19.38 -8.52
C ASP A 258 0.27 -20.18 -9.71
N LEU A 259 1.23 -19.62 -10.45
CA LEU A 259 1.93 -20.32 -11.54
C LEU A 259 3.15 -21.10 -11.04
N ARG A 260 2.91 -22.14 -10.23
CA ARG A 260 3.88 -23.19 -9.96
C ARG A 260 3.89 -24.27 -11.06
N GLY A 261 4.83 -24.10 -11.99
CA GLY A 261 5.64 -25.20 -12.56
C GLY A 261 4.95 -26.24 -13.44
N GLN A 262 5.13 -26.11 -14.76
CA GLN A 262 5.25 -27.25 -15.66
C GLN A 262 6.59 -27.17 -16.41
N GLY A 263 7.61 -27.80 -15.85
CA GLY A 263 8.78 -28.26 -16.59
C GLY A 263 8.62 -29.76 -16.86
N GLN A 264 8.20 -30.14 -18.06
CA GLN A 264 8.31 -31.50 -18.55
C GLN A 264 9.24 -31.50 -19.77
N GLY A 265 10.39 -32.17 -19.61
CA GLY A 265 11.35 -32.35 -20.70
C GLY A 265 10.92 -33.46 -21.65
N LEU A 266 11.23 -33.29 -22.93
CA LEU A 266 11.17 -34.34 -23.93
C LEU A 266 12.58 -34.56 -24.50
N HIS A 267 13.28 -35.56 -23.96
CA HIS A 267 14.45 -36.17 -24.58
C HIS A 267 14.54 -37.65 -24.20
N GLN A 268 13.94 -38.50 -25.05
CA GLN A 268 14.51 -39.76 -25.54
C GLN A 268 13.81 -40.12 -26.85
#